data_AF-A0AB32U4E3-F1
#
_entry.id   AF-A0AB32U4E3-F1
#
_cell.length_a   1.000
_cell.length_b   1.000
_cell.length_c   1.000
_cell.angle_alpha   90.00
_cell.angle_beta   90.00
_cell.angle_gamma   90.00
#
_symmetry.space_group_name_H-M   'P 1'
#
loop_
_entity.id
_entity.type
_entity.pdbx_description
1 polymer ?
#
loop_
_entity_poly.entity_id
_entity_poly.type
_entity_poly.pdbx_seq_one_letter_code
_entity_poly.pdbx_strand_id
1 'polypeptide(L)'
;MNYFLTVYTTTATAWAAPAIFYPFGSSAGDIEHLEFDNDSFQYVDFSAPFTYFGRKYSSIYVNYNGLLTFNQSLTESHPEPFPTYGNEDYIAALWTDLDDIGIGKYWYQEYTNGSVLDQATQDINQYFPNRGFTASWVFVVTWDYVLTWDMNAYDRHSDPPITFQVVLISGGGFSFMMMNYGDCAAISYPVEAGYDTINSTDYHVIHYHSNGSYIPNLKNTTNVNVPGRWAFLVNNGTENVIGLQMKLGSYLDLTQTQNIESVLQLGASRFPSTFLIGKEELTYHSS
;
A
#
# COMPACT_ATOMS: atom_id res chain seq x y z
N MET A 1 -14.48 39.16 -46.04
CA MET A 1 -13.51 38.69 -45.02
C MET A 1 -13.80 37.21 -44.79
N ASN A 2 -12.95 36.32 -45.29
CA ASN A 2 -13.10 34.89 -45.02
C ASN A 2 -12.56 34.61 -43.62
N TYR A 3 -13.42 34.15 -42.73
CA TYR A 3 -13.03 33.69 -41.41
C TYR A 3 -12.39 32.30 -41.58
N PHE A 4 -11.06 32.24 -41.52
CA PHE A 4 -10.39 30.97 -41.33
C PHE A 4 -10.59 30.56 -39.88
N LEU A 5 -11.41 29.54 -39.66
CA LEU A 5 -11.54 28.89 -38.36
C LEU A 5 -10.27 28.05 -38.16
N THR A 6 -9.30 28.59 -37.43
CA THR A 6 -8.13 27.82 -37.00
C THR A 6 -8.60 26.82 -35.94
N VAL A 7 -8.80 25.57 -36.35
CA VAL A 7 -9.06 24.47 -35.41
C VAL A 7 -7.71 24.11 -34.78
N TYR A 8 -7.50 24.52 -33.54
CA TYR A 8 -6.42 23.99 -32.73
C TYR A 8 -6.79 22.55 -32.35
N THR A 9 -6.26 21.57 -33.09
CA THR A 9 -6.20 20.21 -32.57
C THR A 9 -5.11 20.19 -31.51
N THR A 10 -5.46 20.53 -30.27
CA THR A 10 -4.60 20.17 -29.15
C THR A 10 -4.56 18.64 -29.13
N THR A 11 -3.41 18.07 -29.50
CA THR A 11 -3.11 16.67 -29.24
C THR A 11 -2.91 16.54 -27.73
N ALA A 12 -4.00 16.58 -26.96
CA ALA A 12 -3.97 16.11 -25.59
C ALA A 12 -3.56 14.64 -25.67
N THR A 13 -2.36 14.31 -25.19
CA THR A 13 -1.99 12.92 -24.97
C THR A 13 -3.02 12.34 -24.02
N ALA A 14 -3.74 11.30 -24.46
CA ALA A 14 -4.68 10.61 -23.58
C ALA A 14 -3.95 10.21 -22.30
N TRP A 15 -4.59 10.42 -21.15
CA TRP A 15 -4.03 9.96 -19.88
C TRP A 15 -3.80 8.45 -19.93
N ALA A 16 -2.69 8.02 -19.32
CA ALA A 16 -2.30 6.62 -19.28
C ALA A 16 -2.08 6.22 -17.82
N ALA A 17 -2.59 5.05 -17.46
CA ALA A 17 -2.34 4.43 -16.17
C ALA A 17 -0.83 4.36 -15.86
N PRO A 18 -0.41 4.56 -14.60
CA PRO A 18 0.98 4.38 -14.20
C PRO A 18 1.48 2.97 -14.53
N ALA A 19 2.68 2.86 -15.09
CA ALA A 19 3.23 1.58 -15.57
C ALA A 19 3.41 0.52 -14.45
N ILE A 20 3.46 0.95 -13.19
CA ILE A 20 3.56 0.05 -12.02
C ILE A 20 2.21 -0.51 -11.58
N PHE A 21 1.08 -0.12 -12.18
CA PHE A 21 -0.23 -0.61 -11.77
C PHE A 21 -0.50 -1.98 -12.39
N TYR A 22 -1.19 -2.82 -11.64
CA TYR A 22 -1.87 -3.97 -12.18
C TYR A 22 -3.01 -3.50 -13.10
N PRO A 23 -3.39 -4.27 -14.14
CA PRO A 23 -4.48 -3.89 -15.03
C PRO A 23 -5.73 -3.53 -14.24
N PHE A 24 -6.38 -2.43 -14.63
CA PHE A 24 -7.63 -1.99 -14.03
C PHE A 24 -8.56 -1.32 -15.04
N GLY A 25 -9.81 -1.15 -14.64
CA GLY A 25 -10.84 -0.49 -15.44
C GLY A 25 -11.58 -1.45 -16.38
N SER A 26 -12.51 -0.91 -17.16
CA SER A 26 -13.42 -1.71 -17.99
C SER A 26 -12.70 -2.59 -19.02
N SER A 27 -11.52 -2.19 -19.49
CA SER A 27 -10.69 -2.98 -20.42
C SER A 27 -10.02 -4.19 -19.75
N ALA A 28 -9.82 -4.15 -18.43
CA ALA A 28 -9.38 -5.30 -17.63
C ALA A 28 -10.55 -6.22 -17.22
N GLY A 29 -11.79 -5.78 -17.44
CA GLY A 29 -13.00 -6.50 -17.06
C GLY A 29 -13.42 -6.28 -15.60
N ASP A 30 -12.88 -5.25 -14.95
CA ASP A 30 -13.21 -4.92 -13.57
C ASP A 30 -14.66 -4.47 -13.41
N ILE A 31 -15.19 -4.67 -12.20
CA ILE A 31 -16.44 -4.05 -11.78
C ILE A 31 -16.17 -2.58 -11.47
N GLU A 32 -16.93 -1.67 -12.09
CA GLU A 32 -16.78 -0.21 -11.94
C GLU A 32 -17.84 0.36 -11.01
N HIS A 33 -17.41 1.25 -10.10
CA HIS A 33 -18.28 2.05 -9.27
C HIS A 33 -17.91 3.52 -9.39
N LEU A 34 -18.80 4.29 -10.03
CA LEU A 34 -18.76 5.74 -10.11
C LEU A 34 -19.68 6.30 -9.03
N GLU A 35 -19.18 7.26 -8.24
CA GLU A 35 -19.91 7.88 -7.15
C GLU A 35 -19.89 9.40 -7.32
N PHE A 36 -20.95 10.07 -6.85
CA PHE A 36 -21.09 11.51 -7.04
C PHE A 36 -21.20 12.31 -5.74
N ASP A 37 -21.75 11.74 -4.65
CA ASP A 37 -22.08 12.53 -3.44
C ASP A 37 -22.33 11.69 -2.18
N ASN A 38 -22.26 10.36 -2.22
CA ASN A 38 -22.43 9.55 -1.01
C ASN A 38 -21.20 8.68 -0.76
N ASP A 39 -20.85 8.53 0.52
CA ASP A 39 -19.85 7.60 0.98
C ASP A 39 -20.33 6.15 0.78
N SER A 40 -20.13 5.65 -0.43
CA SER A 40 -20.48 4.29 -0.80
C SER A 40 -19.39 3.29 -0.43
N PHE A 41 -19.81 2.04 -0.35
CA PHE A 41 -18.91 0.91 -0.23
C PHE A 41 -19.43 -0.26 -1.06
N GLN A 42 -18.55 -1.18 -1.41
CA GLN A 42 -18.92 -2.49 -1.94
C GLN A 42 -18.48 -3.58 -0.99
N TYR A 43 -19.41 -4.47 -0.66
CA TYR A 43 -19.10 -5.74 -0.02
C TYR A 43 -18.73 -6.76 -1.08
N VAL A 44 -17.51 -7.28 -1.00
CA VAL A 44 -16.99 -8.23 -1.98
C VAL A 44 -16.64 -9.53 -1.27
N ASP A 45 -17.31 -10.62 -1.66
CA ASP A 45 -16.94 -11.97 -1.27
C ASP A 45 -15.70 -12.43 -2.06
N PHE A 46 -14.74 -13.05 -1.38
CA PHE A 46 -13.57 -13.65 -2.02
C PHE A 46 -13.83 -15.11 -2.39
N SER A 47 -13.38 -15.55 -3.57
CA SER A 47 -13.45 -16.98 -3.91
C SER A 47 -12.49 -17.87 -3.08
N ALA A 48 -11.47 -17.26 -2.46
CA ALA A 48 -10.55 -17.91 -1.55
C ALA A 48 -10.21 -17.00 -0.35
N PRO A 49 -10.03 -17.53 0.88
CA PRO A 49 -9.72 -16.70 2.03
C PRO A 49 -8.36 -15.99 1.90
N PHE A 50 -8.32 -14.70 2.24
CA PHE A 50 -7.09 -13.92 2.40
C PHE A 50 -6.65 -13.93 3.86
N THR A 51 -5.36 -14.10 4.13
CA THR A 51 -4.83 -14.03 5.51
C THR A 51 -4.18 -12.66 5.75
N TYR A 52 -4.69 -11.95 6.74
CA TYR A 52 -4.20 -10.64 7.17
C TYR A 52 -3.82 -10.70 8.66
N PHE A 53 -2.53 -10.58 8.94
CA PHE A 53 -1.90 -10.71 10.26
C PHE A 53 -2.42 -11.89 11.11
N GLY A 54 -2.46 -13.08 10.50
CA GLY A 54 -2.93 -14.31 11.14
C GLY A 54 -4.45 -14.49 11.19
N ARG A 55 -5.24 -13.48 10.79
CA ARG A 55 -6.72 -13.57 10.66
C ARG A 55 -7.09 -13.92 9.23
N LYS A 56 -8.10 -14.78 9.04
CA LYS A 56 -8.56 -15.20 7.72
C LYS A 56 -9.90 -14.53 7.39
N TYR A 57 -9.93 -13.81 6.29
CA TYR A 57 -11.11 -13.11 5.79
C TYR A 57 -11.58 -13.73 4.48
N SER A 58 -12.90 -13.89 4.34
CA SER A 58 -13.55 -14.38 3.11
C SER A 58 -14.30 -13.28 2.37
N SER A 59 -14.20 -12.04 2.85
CA SER A 59 -14.84 -10.87 2.27
C SER A 59 -14.06 -9.62 2.64
N ILE A 60 -14.33 -8.54 1.91
CA ILE A 60 -13.77 -7.20 2.17
C ILE A 60 -14.81 -6.13 1.84
N TYR A 61 -14.71 -5.01 2.53
CA TYR A 61 -15.43 -3.78 2.20
C TYR A 61 -14.48 -2.86 1.44
N VAL A 62 -14.84 -2.53 0.21
CA VAL A 62 -14.16 -1.52 -0.59
C VAL A 62 -14.87 -0.19 -0.35
N ASN A 63 -14.28 0.68 0.47
CA ASN A 63 -14.87 1.98 0.78
C ASN A 63 -14.41 3.02 -0.25
N TYR A 64 -15.30 3.94 -0.63
CA TYR A 64 -15.01 4.97 -1.63
C TYR A 64 -13.77 5.78 -1.27
N ASN A 65 -13.64 6.19 0.00
CA ASN A 65 -12.57 7.04 0.52
C ASN A 65 -11.21 6.34 0.71
N GLY A 66 -10.79 5.52 -0.26
CA GLY A 66 -9.44 4.95 -0.36
C GLY A 66 -9.06 3.98 0.76
N LEU A 67 -10.06 3.36 1.39
CA LEU A 67 -9.92 2.47 2.54
C LEU A 67 -10.52 1.09 2.27
N LEU A 68 -9.81 0.04 2.65
CA LEU A 68 -10.38 -1.30 2.79
C LEU A 68 -10.48 -1.70 4.26
N THR A 69 -11.59 -2.34 4.59
CA THR A 69 -11.88 -2.92 5.91
C THR A 69 -12.45 -4.32 5.73
N PHE A 70 -12.36 -5.16 6.76
CA PHE A 70 -12.76 -6.56 6.63
C PHE A 70 -14.07 -6.89 7.36
N ASN A 71 -14.39 -6.19 8.44
CA ASN A 71 -15.52 -6.54 9.30
C ASN A 71 -16.75 -5.67 9.08
N GLN A 72 -16.57 -4.41 8.66
CA GLN A 72 -17.65 -3.47 8.39
C GLN A 72 -17.19 -2.37 7.42
N SER A 73 -18.13 -1.74 6.72
CA SER A 73 -17.86 -0.50 5.97
C SER A 73 -17.70 0.69 6.92
N LEU A 74 -16.88 1.66 6.53
CA LEU A 74 -16.84 2.97 7.16
C LEU A 74 -17.35 4.00 6.15
N THR A 75 -18.51 4.58 6.43
CA THR A 75 -19.25 5.48 5.53
C THR A 75 -19.10 6.95 5.85
N GLU A 76 -18.27 7.34 6.82
CA GLU A 76 -18.10 8.75 7.20
C GLU A 76 -16.90 8.81 8.14
N SER A 77 -15.71 9.04 7.62
CA SER A 77 -14.57 9.18 8.52
C SER A 77 -13.40 9.88 7.85
N HIS A 78 -13.15 11.10 8.35
CA HIS A 78 -11.83 11.68 8.38
C HIS A 78 -10.81 10.60 8.80
N PRO A 79 -9.63 10.56 8.16
CA PRO A 79 -8.65 9.54 8.48
C PRO A 79 -8.17 9.66 9.92
N GLU A 80 -8.19 8.53 10.61
CA GLU A 80 -7.59 8.37 11.93
C GLU A 80 -6.09 8.05 11.78
N PRO A 81 -5.20 8.72 12.53
CA PRO A 81 -3.77 8.41 12.49
C PRO A 81 -3.51 6.98 12.96
N PHE A 82 -2.69 6.24 12.22
CA PHE A 82 -2.21 4.94 12.69
C PHE A 82 -1.02 5.11 13.66
N PRO A 83 -0.93 4.30 14.72
CA PRO A 83 -1.86 3.24 15.12
C PRO A 83 -3.12 3.78 15.83
N THR A 84 -4.27 3.21 15.51
CA THR A 84 -5.58 3.58 16.10
C THR A 84 -5.84 2.93 17.46
N TYR A 85 -5.18 1.79 17.76
CA TYR A 85 -5.52 0.88 18.86
C TYR A 85 -7.00 0.45 18.84
N GLY A 86 -7.60 0.44 17.66
CA GLY A 86 -9.01 0.15 17.44
C GLY A 86 -9.34 -1.34 17.38
N ASN A 87 -10.58 -1.62 17.02
CA ASN A 87 -11.16 -2.96 16.90
C ASN A 87 -11.41 -3.39 15.45
N GLU A 88 -10.77 -2.74 14.49
CA GLU A 88 -10.90 -2.99 13.05
C GLU A 88 -9.51 -3.24 12.44
N ASP A 89 -9.47 -4.04 11.38
CA ASP A 89 -8.28 -4.21 10.53
C ASP A 89 -8.42 -3.26 9.32
N TYR A 90 -7.43 -2.38 9.13
CA TYR A 90 -7.44 -1.33 8.12
C TYR A 90 -6.36 -1.53 7.05
N ILE A 91 -6.73 -1.31 5.79
CA ILE A 91 -5.81 -1.09 4.68
C ILE A 91 -6.15 0.28 4.09
N ALA A 92 -5.45 1.32 4.54
CA ALA A 92 -5.60 2.68 4.03
C ALA A 92 -4.68 2.85 2.82
N ALA A 93 -5.21 2.72 1.62
CA ALA A 93 -4.43 2.98 0.41
C ALA A 93 -4.10 4.48 0.32
N LEU A 94 -5.13 5.31 0.44
CA LEU A 94 -5.05 6.75 0.62
C LEU A 94 -6.39 7.18 1.22
N TRP A 95 -6.48 7.08 2.55
CA TRP A 95 -7.69 7.37 3.29
C TRP A 95 -7.84 8.87 3.52
N THR A 96 -8.88 9.46 2.91
CA THR A 96 -9.24 10.89 2.98
C THR A 96 -10.66 11.08 2.46
N ASP A 97 -11.25 12.26 2.64
CA ASP A 97 -12.59 12.62 2.15
C ASP A 97 -12.51 12.92 0.63
N LEU A 98 -12.48 11.85 -0.19
CA LEU A 98 -12.25 11.95 -1.63
C LEU A 98 -13.49 12.41 -2.40
N ASP A 99 -14.67 12.18 -1.86
CA ASP A 99 -15.96 12.69 -2.33
C ASP A 99 -16.06 14.21 -2.24
N ASP A 100 -15.39 14.84 -1.26
CA ASP A 100 -15.45 16.29 -1.06
C ASP A 100 -14.59 17.11 -2.04
N ILE A 101 -13.69 16.48 -2.79
CA ILE A 101 -12.63 17.15 -3.54
C ILE A 101 -12.75 17.05 -5.07
N GLY A 102 -13.69 16.24 -5.57
CA GLY A 102 -13.93 16.10 -7.00
C GLY A 102 -14.66 14.81 -7.36
N ILE A 103 -14.56 14.45 -8.64
CA ILE A 103 -15.24 13.28 -9.20
C ILE A 103 -14.26 12.11 -9.25
N GLY A 104 -14.71 10.93 -8.80
CA GLY A 104 -13.88 9.74 -8.81
C GLY A 104 -14.66 8.45 -8.99
N LYS A 105 -13.91 7.41 -9.33
CA LYS A 105 -14.41 6.05 -9.36
C LYS A 105 -13.40 5.08 -8.79
N TYR A 106 -13.89 3.92 -8.40
CA TYR A 106 -13.06 2.80 -8.05
C TYR A 106 -13.49 1.56 -8.82
N TRP A 107 -12.51 0.69 -9.03
CA TRP A 107 -12.69 -0.61 -9.64
C TRP A 107 -12.09 -1.67 -8.77
N TYR A 108 -12.66 -2.86 -8.84
CA TYR A 108 -12.04 -4.03 -8.26
C TYR A 108 -12.22 -5.26 -9.15
N GLN A 109 -11.28 -6.18 -9.02
CA GLN A 109 -11.30 -7.45 -9.72
C GLN A 109 -10.53 -8.52 -8.95
N GLU A 110 -11.11 -9.72 -8.95
CA GLU A 110 -10.47 -10.92 -8.44
C GLU A 110 -9.91 -11.77 -9.59
N TYR A 111 -8.69 -12.27 -9.43
CA TYR A 111 -8.00 -13.13 -10.38
C TYR A 111 -7.62 -14.45 -9.70
N THR A 112 -8.09 -15.56 -10.27
CA THR A 112 -7.71 -16.94 -9.89
C THR A 112 -6.98 -17.68 -11.02
N ASN A 113 -6.77 -17.02 -12.15
CA ASN A 113 -6.02 -17.50 -13.31
C ASN A 113 -5.55 -16.31 -14.16
N GLY A 114 -4.69 -16.58 -15.15
CA GLY A 114 -4.23 -15.58 -16.12
C GLY A 114 -2.94 -14.84 -15.71
N SER A 115 -2.50 -13.94 -16.59
CA SER A 115 -1.18 -13.28 -16.50
C SER A 115 -1.00 -12.38 -15.28
N VAL A 116 -2.09 -11.97 -14.61
CA VAL A 116 -2.03 -11.22 -13.36
C VAL A 116 -1.37 -12.04 -12.24
N LEU A 117 -1.63 -13.36 -12.19
CA LEU A 117 -0.97 -14.24 -11.22
C LEU A 117 0.53 -14.42 -11.54
N ASP A 118 0.88 -14.45 -12.83
CA ASP A 118 2.28 -14.53 -13.26
C ASP A 118 3.04 -13.25 -12.86
N GLN A 119 2.44 -12.07 -13.07
CA GLN A 119 3.00 -10.79 -12.65
C GLN A 119 3.17 -10.73 -11.13
N ALA A 120 2.14 -11.09 -10.36
CA ALA A 120 2.19 -11.15 -8.90
C ALA A 120 3.28 -12.12 -8.39
N THR A 121 3.42 -13.26 -9.06
CA THR A 121 4.47 -14.23 -8.73
C THR A 121 5.87 -13.65 -8.96
N GLN A 122 6.09 -12.95 -10.08
CA GLN A 122 7.38 -12.34 -10.40
C GLN A 122 7.72 -11.20 -9.42
N ASP A 123 6.77 -10.29 -9.19
CA ASP A 123 6.93 -9.16 -8.28
C ASP A 123 7.27 -9.62 -6.86
N ILE A 124 6.48 -10.56 -6.31
CA ILE A 124 6.69 -11.04 -4.95
C ILE A 124 8.02 -11.80 -4.83
N ASN A 125 8.39 -12.63 -5.82
CA ASN A 125 9.68 -13.32 -5.76
C ASN A 125 10.88 -12.37 -5.90
N GLN A 126 10.71 -11.20 -6.53
CA GLN A 126 11.71 -10.14 -6.55
C GLN A 126 11.86 -9.46 -5.18
N TYR A 127 10.75 -9.12 -4.53
CA TYR A 127 10.77 -8.37 -3.26
C TYR A 127 11.01 -9.24 -2.03
N PHE A 128 10.56 -10.50 -2.09
CA PHE A 128 10.56 -11.46 -1.01
C PHE A 128 11.24 -12.78 -1.44
N PRO A 129 12.52 -12.75 -1.85
CA PRO A 129 13.20 -13.90 -2.44
C PRO A 129 13.32 -15.09 -1.47
N ASN A 130 13.67 -16.25 -2.01
CA ASN A 130 13.94 -17.50 -1.27
C ASN A 130 12.72 -18.12 -0.56
N ARG A 131 11.49 -17.72 -0.90
CA ARG A 131 10.25 -18.32 -0.37
C ARG A 131 9.61 -19.38 -1.28
N GLY A 132 10.04 -19.45 -2.55
CA GLY A 132 9.43 -20.33 -3.55
C GLY A 132 7.96 -20.01 -3.80
N PHE A 133 7.62 -18.72 -3.81
CA PHE A 133 6.23 -18.26 -3.88
C PHE A 133 5.65 -18.43 -5.29
N THR A 134 4.37 -18.77 -5.36
CA THR A 134 3.55 -18.74 -6.58
C THR A 134 2.17 -18.25 -6.20
N ALA A 135 1.72 -17.17 -6.84
CA ALA A 135 0.39 -16.62 -6.60
C ALA A 135 -0.67 -17.56 -7.14
N SER A 136 -1.69 -17.85 -6.33
CA SER A 136 -2.89 -18.59 -6.74
C SER A 136 -4.15 -17.72 -6.72
N TRP A 137 -4.04 -16.52 -6.16
CA TRP A 137 -5.15 -15.60 -5.98
C TRP A 137 -4.63 -14.17 -5.89
N VAL A 138 -5.26 -13.24 -6.61
CA VAL A 138 -4.96 -11.80 -6.58
C VAL A 138 -6.27 -11.03 -6.57
N PHE A 139 -6.39 -10.03 -5.70
CA PHE A 139 -7.47 -9.06 -5.71
C PHE A 139 -6.90 -7.66 -5.87
N VAL A 140 -7.36 -6.95 -6.89
CA VAL A 140 -6.91 -5.60 -7.25
C VAL A 140 -8.05 -4.64 -6.96
N VAL A 141 -7.75 -3.53 -6.30
CA VAL A 141 -8.64 -2.37 -6.17
C VAL A 141 -7.90 -1.13 -6.61
N THR A 142 -8.48 -0.35 -7.52
CA THR A 142 -7.91 0.92 -7.99
C THR A 142 -8.91 2.03 -7.76
N TRP A 143 -8.43 3.16 -7.24
CA TRP A 143 -9.16 4.41 -7.10
C TRP A 143 -8.56 5.43 -8.07
N ASP A 144 -9.42 6.14 -8.79
CA ASP A 144 -9.04 7.22 -9.70
C ASP A 144 -10.01 8.39 -9.56
N TYR A 145 -9.47 9.49 -9.06
CA TYR A 145 -10.17 10.74 -8.79
C TYR A 145 -9.54 11.85 -9.61
N VAL A 146 -10.35 12.81 -10.01
CA VAL A 146 -9.89 14.04 -10.65
C VAL A 146 -10.43 15.20 -9.84
N LEU A 147 -9.56 16.16 -9.50
CA LEU A 147 -9.88 17.34 -8.68
C LEU A 147 -10.71 18.37 -9.47
N THR A 148 -11.90 17.96 -9.87
CA THR A 148 -12.82 18.72 -10.71
C THR A 148 -14.26 18.28 -10.47
N TRP A 149 -15.18 19.22 -10.68
CA TRP A 149 -16.62 18.96 -10.75
C TRP A 149 -17.16 19.05 -12.18
N ASP A 150 -16.29 19.35 -13.16
CA ASP A 150 -16.66 19.30 -14.58
C ASP A 150 -16.49 17.88 -15.11
N MET A 151 -17.60 17.24 -15.43
CA MET A 151 -17.61 15.88 -15.96
C MET A 151 -16.81 15.76 -17.27
N ASN A 152 -16.70 16.82 -18.08
CA ASN A 152 -15.87 16.79 -19.29
C ASN A 152 -14.38 16.79 -18.95
N ALA A 153 -13.98 17.48 -17.87
CA ALA A 153 -12.59 17.50 -17.41
C ALA A 153 -12.21 16.16 -16.76
N TYR A 154 -13.14 15.56 -16.02
CA TYR A 154 -13.03 14.20 -15.49
C TYR A 154 -12.92 13.15 -16.61
N ASP A 155 -13.85 13.12 -17.57
CA ASP A 155 -13.86 12.14 -18.68
C ASP A 155 -12.60 12.23 -19.56
N ARG A 156 -12.01 13.43 -19.65
CA ARG A 156 -10.76 13.67 -20.39
C ARG A 156 -9.51 13.53 -19.52
N HIS A 157 -9.67 13.34 -18.22
CA HIS A 157 -8.59 13.34 -17.24
C HIS A 157 -7.67 14.57 -17.40
N SER A 158 -8.28 15.74 -17.61
CA SER A 158 -7.56 16.98 -17.98
C SER A 158 -7.19 17.85 -16.78
N ASP A 159 -7.77 17.58 -15.63
CA ASP A 159 -7.50 18.25 -14.36
C ASP A 159 -6.64 17.34 -13.45
N PRO A 160 -6.05 17.85 -12.35
CA PRO A 160 -5.10 17.08 -11.55
C PRO A 160 -5.73 15.80 -10.95
N PRO A 161 -5.09 14.62 -11.12
CA PRO A 161 -5.66 13.37 -10.63
C PRO A 161 -5.11 12.92 -9.27
N ILE A 162 -5.84 12.04 -8.62
CA ILE A 162 -5.41 11.20 -7.50
C ILE A 162 -5.72 9.75 -7.87
N THR A 163 -4.68 9.02 -8.27
CA THR A 163 -4.80 7.62 -8.70
C THR A 163 -3.90 6.71 -7.86
N PHE A 164 -4.47 5.71 -7.20
CA PHE A 164 -3.76 4.75 -6.34
C PHE A 164 -4.44 3.38 -6.37
N GLN A 165 -3.71 2.33 -5.97
CA GLN A 165 -4.16 0.95 -6.11
C GLN A 165 -3.67 0.08 -4.95
N VAL A 166 -4.53 -0.83 -4.47
CA VAL A 166 -4.17 -1.93 -3.57
C VAL A 166 -4.22 -3.25 -4.32
N VAL A 167 -3.24 -4.11 -4.05
CA VAL A 167 -3.19 -5.48 -4.59
C VAL A 167 -2.99 -6.45 -3.43
N LEU A 168 -3.99 -7.28 -3.16
CA LEU A 168 -3.91 -8.38 -2.20
C LEU A 168 -3.53 -9.65 -2.96
N ILE A 169 -2.52 -10.36 -2.49
CA ILE A 169 -1.95 -11.53 -3.19
C ILE A 169 -1.87 -12.69 -2.21
N SER A 170 -2.29 -13.88 -2.61
CA SER A 170 -2.08 -15.09 -1.80
C SER A 170 -1.67 -16.31 -2.62
N GLY A 171 -0.97 -17.24 -1.95
CA GLY A 171 -0.49 -18.49 -2.55
C GLY A 171 0.45 -19.26 -1.62
N GLY A 172 0.32 -20.59 -1.60
CA GLY A 172 1.23 -21.46 -0.83
C GLY A 172 1.28 -21.19 0.68
N GLY A 173 0.22 -20.60 1.27
CA GLY A 173 0.17 -20.20 2.67
C GLY A 173 0.74 -18.81 2.99
N PHE A 174 1.24 -18.11 1.98
CA PHE A 174 1.64 -16.71 2.08
C PHE A 174 0.52 -15.77 1.64
N SER A 175 0.55 -14.55 2.18
CA SER A 175 -0.34 -13.46 1.86
C SER A 175 0.48 -12.18 1.88
N PHE A 176 0.34 -11.39 0.82
CA PHE A 176 1.04 -10.14 0.61
C PHE A 176 0.03 -9.06 0.28
N MET A 177 0.42 -7.84 0.58
CA MET A 177 -0.30 -6.63 0.22
C MET A 177 0.66 -5.70 -0.49
N MET A 178 0.22 -5.11 -1.60
CA MET A 178 0.94 -4.03 -2.26
C MET A 178 0.05 -2.80 -2.36
N MET A 179 0.68 -1.63 -2.26
CA MET A 179 0.09 -0.34 -2.54
C MET A 179 0.91 0.33 -3.64
N ASN A 180 0.25 0.75 -4.71
CA ASN A 180 0.84 1.43 -5.85
C ASN A 180 0.27 2.85 -5.93
N TYR A 181 1.14 3.85 -6.08
CA TYR A 181 0.79 5.26 -6.15
C TYR A 181 1.13 5.83 -7.52
N GLY A 182 0.12 6.36 -8.20
CA GLY A 182 0.26 7.11 -9.43
C GLY A 182 0.46 8.60 -9.16
N ASP A 183 -0.03 9.43 -10.08
CA ASP A 183 -0.14 10.86 -9.80
C ASP A 183 -1.20 11.09 -8.72
N CYS A 184 -0.78 11.71 -7.62
CA CYS A 184 -1.63 12.11 -6.50
C CYS A 184 -1.49 13.62 -6.31
N ALA A 185 -2.42 14.39 -6.85
CA ALA A 185 -2.45 15.84 -6.72
C ALA A 185 -2.50 16.27 -5.24
N ALA A 186 -1.84 17.37 -4.90
CA ALA A 186 -1.83 17.87 -3.53
C ALA A 186 -3.22 18.35 -3.11
N ILE A 187 -3.62 18.04 -1.88
CA ILE A 187 -4.91 18.43 -1.30
C ILE A 187 -4.73 19.03 0.10
N SER A 188 -5.72 19.79 0.56
CA SER A 188 -5.73 20.39 1.91
C SER A 188 -6.34 19.51 3.00
N TYR A 189 -6.85 18.34 2.64
CA TYR A 189 -7.53 17.41 3.55
C TYR A 189 -6.52 16.50 4.25
N PRO A 190 -6.79 16.06 5.49
CA PRO A 190 -5.99 15.04 6.15
C PRO A 190 -5.89 13.77 5.29
N VAL A 191 -4.73 13.11 5.31
CA VAL A 191 -4.52 11.85 4.58
C VAL A 191 -3.77 10.86 5.46
N GLU A 192 -4.28 9.63 5.53
CA GLU A 192 -3.58 8.46 6.07
C GLU A 192 -3.33 7.44 4.95
N ALA A 193 -2.14 6.87 4.91
CA ALA A 193 -1.80 5.79 4.00
C ALA A 193 -0.91 4.79 4.72
N GLY A 194 -1.24 3.52 4.63
CA GLY A 194 -0.62 2.46 5.41
C GLY A 194 -1.59 1.38 5.81
N TYR A 195 -1.33 0.74 6.93
CA TYR A 195 -2.22 -0.27 7.47
C TYR A 195 -2.14 -0.31 8.99
N ASP A 196 -3.20 -0.80 9.62
CA ASP A 196 -3.28 -1.01 11.05
C ASP A 196 -4.16 -2.23 11.34
N THR A 197 -3.84 -2.95 12.39
CA THR A 197 -4.55 -4.17 12.76
C THR A 197 -5.39 -3.96 14.02
N ILE A 198 -6.29 -4.88 14.31
CA ILE A 198 -7.04 -4.91 15.57
C ILE A 198 -6.07 -4.87 16.76
N ASN A 199 -6.28 -3.92 17.67
CA ASN A 199 -5.43 -3.54 18.80
C ASN A 199 -4.02 -3.05 18.41
N SER A 200 -3.81 -2.71 17.14
CA SER A 200 -2.53 -2.29 16.57
C SER A 200 -1.37 -3.23 16.91
N THR A 201 -1.63 -4.54 16.87
CA THR A 201 -0.57 -5.55 17.09
C THR A 201 0.52 -5.45 16.04
N ASP A 202 0.14 -5.02 14.84
CA ASP A 202 1.01 -4.70 13.71
C ASP A 202 0.41 -3.48 12.97
N TYR A 203 1.25 -2.52 12.60
CA TYR A 203 0.84 -1.35 11.80
C TYR A 203 2.03 -0.78 11.04
N HIS A 204 1.74 -0.01 9.99
CA HIS A 204 2.75 0.74 9.25
C HIS A 204 2.14 2.02 8.68
N VAL A 205 2.84 3.15 8.87
CA VAL A 205 2.47 4.46 8.31
C VAL A 205 3.37 4.74 7.11
N ILE A 206 2.79 4.76 5.91
CA ILE A 206 3.45 5.24 4.69
C ILE A 206 3.38 6.77 4.64
N HIS A 207 2.21 7.31 4.98
CA HIS A 207 1.97 8.73 5.04
C HIS A 207 0.91 9.04 6.09
N TYR A 208 1.22 9.98 6.98
CA TYR A 208 0.21 10.65 7.77
C TYR A 208 0.54 12.13 7.79
N HIS A 209 -0.45 12.96 7.47
CA HIS A 209 -0.35 14.39 7.67
C HIS A 209 -1.74 15.01 7.76
N SER A 210 -1.87 16.11 8.51
CA SER A 210 -3.13 16.88 8.63
C SER A 210 -3.54 17.61 7.34
N ASN A 211 -2.73 17.51 6.29
CA ASN A 211 -3.08 17.89 4.93
C ASN A 211 -2.29 17.04 3.93
N GLY A 212 -2.91 16.69 2.81
CA GLY A 212 -2.31 15.95 1.70
C GLY A 212 -1.35 16.77 0.83
N SER A 213 -0.60 17.73 1.38
CA SER A 213 0.33 18.55 0.58
C SER A 213 1.49 17.74 -0.02
N TYR A 214 1.85 16.63 0.62
CA TYR A 214 3.00 15.81 0.27
C TYR A 214 2.63 14.49 -0.41
N ILE A 215 1.35 14.19 -0.62
CA ILE A 215 0.93 12.99 -1.35
C ILE A 215 1.45 12.93 -2.80
N PRO A 216 1.77 14.04 -3.51
CA PRO A 216 2.47 13.95 -4.80
C PRO A 216 3.82 13.25 -4.74
N ASN A 217 4.43 13.13 -3.55
CA ASN A 217 5.70 12.42 -3.37
C ASN A 217 5.54 10.90 -3.26
N LEU A 218 4.32 10.38 -3.03
CA LEU A 218 4.08 8.94 -2.85
C LEU A 218 4.56 8.10 -4.04
N LYS A 219 4.40 8.61 -5.27
CA LYS A 219 4.92 7.98 -6.50
C LYS A 219 6.45 7.82 -6.56
N ASN A 220 7.18 8.46 -5.64
CA ASN A 220 8.64 8.38 -5.53
C ASN A 220 9.11 7.58 -4.30
N THR A 221 8.21 7.23 -3.37
CA THR A 221 8.55 6.45 -2.16
C THR A 221 8.38 4.96 -2.39
N THR A 222 9.09 4.13 -1.62
CA THR A 222 9.04 2.67 -1.74
C THR A 222 9.78 1.98 -0.59
N ASN A 223 9.38 0.75 -0.25
CA ASN A 223 10.15 -0.17 0.59
C ASN A 223 10.75 -1.37 -0.18
N VAL A 224 10.54 -1.43 -1.51
CA VAL A 224 10.96 -2.54 -2.39
C VAL A 224 11.81 -2.10 -3.58
N ASN A 225 12.34 -0.88 -3.54
CA ASN A 225 13.17 -0.30 -4.59
C ASN A 225 12.45 -0.19 -5.96
N VAL A 226 11.14 0.00 -5.93
CA VAL A 226 10.29 0.31 -7.10
C VAL A 226 9.51 1.58 -6.76
N PRO A 227 9.86 2.75 -7.34
CA PRO A 227 9.19 4.01 -7.02
C PRO A 227 7.67 3.93 -7.14
N GLY A 228 6.97 4.41 -6.11
CA GLY A 228 5.51 4.40 -6.04
C GLY A 228 4.93 3.08 -5.55
N ARG A 229 5.75 2.06 -5.27
CA ARG A 229 5.29 0.75 -4.79
C ARG A 229 5.76 0.46 -3.38
N TRP A 230 4.81 0.07 -2.54
CA TRP A 230 5.03 -0.50 -1.22
C TRP A 230 4.51 -1.93 -1.21
N ALA A 231 5.26 -2.87 -0.62
CA ALA A 231 4.83 -4.25 -0.50
C ALA A 231 5.12 -4.81 0.89
N PHE A 232 4.20 -5.60 1.42
CA PHE A 232 4.25 -6.14 2.77
C PHE A 232 3.90 -7.62 2.76
N LEU A 233 4.60 -8.40 3.58
CA LEU A 233 4.21 -9.75 3.95
C LEU A 233 3.20 -9.64 5.09
N VAL A 234 1.98 -10.16 4.91
CA VAL A 234 0.85 -9.95 5.84
C VAL A 234 0.20 -11.26 6.30
N ASN A 235 0.78 -12.42 6.03
CA ASN A 235 0.25 -13.70 6.52
C ASN A 235 0.65 -14.02 7.98
N ASN A 236 1.78 -13.47 8.45
CA ASN A 236 2.31 -13.80 9.77
C ASN A 236 1.38 -13.22 10.85
N GLY A 237 1.05 -14.00 11.87
CA GLY A 237 0.56 -13.43 13.12
C GLY A 237 1.70 -12.70 13.85
N THR A 238 1.39 -12.06 14.98
CA THR A 238 2.37 -11.34 15.80
C THR A 238 3.63 -12.19 16.02
N GLU A 239 4.77 -11.78 15.47
CA GLU A 239 6.04 -12.44 15.75
C GLU A 239 6.45 -12.10 17.19
N ASN A 240 6.69 -13.11 18.03
CA ASN A 240 7.31 -12.88 19.33
C ASN A 240 8.79 -12.53 19.11
N VAL A 241 9.09 -11.23 18.96
CA VAL A 241 10.47 -10.75 18.96
C VAL A 241 11.00 -10.85 20.39
N ILE A 242 11.82 -11.86 20.67
CA ILE A 242 12.54 -11.95 21.93
C ILE A 242 13.79 -11.06 21.82
N GLY A 243 13.67 -9.81 22.27
CA GLY A 243 14.84 -8.97 22.51
C GLY A 243 15.64 -9.51 23.70
N LEU A 244 16.90 -9.91 23.47
CA LEU A 244 17.80 -10.33 24.55
C LEU A 244 18.72 -9.17 24.92
N GLN A 245 18.56 -8.57 26.11
CA GLN A 245 19.56 -7.65 26.64
C GLN A 245 20.77 -8.44 27.14
N MET A 246 21.90 -8.36 26.43
CA MET A 246 23.13 -9.04 26.81
C MET A 246 24.14 -8.05 27.38
N LYS A 247 24.65 -8.31 28.59
CA LYS A 247 25.88 -7.66 29.07
C LYS A 247 27.08 -8.43 28.53
N LEU A 248 27.77 -7.88 27.56
CA LEU A 248 28.99 -8.47 26.99
C LEU A 248 30.22 -8.01 27.78
N GLY A 249 30.98 -8.97 28.30
CA GLY A 249 32.36 -8.75 28.72
C GLY A 249 33.29 -9.05 27.55
N SER A 250 34.07 -8.07 27.12
CA SER A 250 35.10 -8.26 26.09
C SER A 250 36.45 -7.79 26.62
N TYR A 251 37.52 -8.45 26.17
CA TYR A 251 38.88 -7.91 26.35
C TYR A 251 39.14 -6.68 25.47
N LEU A 252 38.30 -6.47 24.44
CA LEU A 252 38.33 -5.28 23.61
C LEU A 252 37.54 -4.14 24.28
N ASP A 253 38.02 -2.92 24.09
CA ASP A 253 37.27 -1.71 24.45
C ASP A 253 36.05 -1.56 23.54
N LEU A 254 34.88 -1.95 24.04
CA LEU A 254 33.62 -1.88 23.30
C LEU A 254 33.07 -0.46 23.16
N THR A 255 33.73 0.56 23.70
CA THR A 255 33.39 1.95 23.37
C THR A 255 33.84 2.33 21.94
N GLN A 256 34.69 1.50 21.31
CA GLN A 256 35.13 1.68 19.94
C GLN A 256 34.26 0.87 18.97
N THR A 257 33.64 1.54 18.00
CA THR A 257 32.73 0.92 17.02
C THR A 257 33.34 -0.27 16.27
N GLN A 258 34.63 -0.20 15.91
CA GLN A 258 35.34 -1.28 15.21
C GLN A 258 35.44 -2.57 16.05
N ASN A 259 35.53 -2.44 17.38
CA ASN A 259 35.56 -3.57 18.29
C ASN A 259 34.17 -4.19 18.47
N ILE A 260 33.12 -3.38 18.45
CA ILE A 260 31.74 -3.88 18.46
C ILE A 260 31.47 -4.71 17.19
N GLU A 261 31.81 -4.17 16.02
CA GLU A 261 31.71 -4.88 14.73
C GLU A 261 32.46 -6.21 14.76
N SER A 262 33.69 -6.23 15.31
CA SER A 262 34.48 -7.46 15.44
C SER A 262 33.79 -8.51 16.33
N VAL A 263 33.17 -8.09 17.45
CA VAL A 263 32.42 -8.98 18.33
C VAL A 263 31.15 -9.51 17.67
N LEU A 264 30.41 -8.66 16.93
CA LEU A 264 29.20 -9.05 16.21
C LEU A 264 29.52 -10.02 15.07
N GLN A 265 30.60 -9.77 14.31
CA GLN A 265 31.07 -10.69 13.27
C GLN A 265 31.49 -12.04 13.86
N LEU A 266 32.18 -12.04 15.01
CA LEU A 266 32.51 -13.27 15.71
C LEU A 266 31.24 -14.01 16.15
N GLY A 267 30.24 -13.31 16.69
CA GLY A 267 28.94 -13.86 17.05
C GLY A 267 28.23 -14.51 15.86
N ALA A 268 28.12 -13.78 14.75
CA ALA A 268 27.54 -14.28 13.49
C ALA A 268 28.30 -15.49 12.94
N SER A 269 29.64 -15.50 13.02
CA SER A 269 30.45 -16.64 12.55
C SER A 269 30.23 -17.92 13.39
N ARG A 270 29.95 -17.77 14.69
CA ARG A 270 29.71 -18.91 15.59
C ARG A 270 28.26 -19.40 15.59
N PHE A 271 27.31 -18.50 15.31
CA PHE A 271 25.88 -18.81 15.29
C PHE A 271 25.23 -18.36 13.97
N PRO A 272 25.65 -18.90 12.82
CA PRO A 272 25.26 -18.39 11.50
C PRO A 272 23.76 -18.53 11.20
N SER A 273 23.07 -19.47 11.86
CA SER A 273 21.63 -19.69 11.72
C SER A 273 20.77 -18.88 12.71
N THR A 274 21.37 -18.15 13.65
CA THR A 274 20.66 -17.48 14.75
C THR A 274 20.88 -15.97 14.74
N PHE A 275 21.97 -15.48 14.14
CA PHE A 275 22.37 -14.09 14.20
C PHE A 275 22.13 -13.39 12.84
N LEU A 276 21.05 -12.61 12.73
CA LEU A 276 20.91 -11.59 11.70
C LEU A 276 21.45 -10.27 12.28
N ILE A 277 22.52 -9.73 11.69
CA ILE A 277 22.99 -8.39 12.07
C ILE A 277 22.04 -7.38 11.41
N GLY A 278 21.00 -6.98 12.14
CA GLY A 278 20.26 -5.76 11.83
C GLY A 278 21.18 -4.57 12.09
N LYS A 279 21.24 -3.61 11.16
CA LYS A 279 21.82 -2.29 11.43
C LYS A 279 20.83 -1.50 12.29
N GLU A 280 20.64 -1.89 13.54
CA GLU A 280 19.95 -1.04 14.51
C GLU A 280 20.99 -0.26 15.33
N GLU A 281 20.70 1.02 15.56
CA GLU A 281 21.58 1.93 16.30
C GLU A 281 21.91 1.36 17.68
N LEU A 282 23.17 1.01 17.89
CA LEU A 282 23.67 0.59 19.19
C LEU A 282 23.89 1.83 20.06
N THR A 283 22.93 2.13 20.94
CA THR A 283 23.07 3.21 21.92
C THR A 283 23.80 2.71 23.16
N TYR A 284 25.02 3.23 23.39
CA TYR A 284 25.80 2.92 24.60
C TYR A 284 25.39 3.84 25.76
N HIS A 285 25.10 3.26 26.93
CA HIS A 285 24.93 4.00 28.18
C HIS A 285 26.11 3.69 29.13
N SER A 286 26.96 4.69 29.40
CA SER A 286 27.91 4.61 30.52
C SER A 286 27.18 4.83 31.83
N SER A 287 27.36 3.91 32.78
CA SER A 287 27.06 4.16 34.20
C SER A 287 28.10 5.08 34.83
#